data_AF-A0A7C5E9R3-F1
#
_entry.id   AF-A0A7C5E9R3-F1
#
_cell.length_a   1.000
_cell.length_b   1.000
_cell.length_c   1.000
_cell.angle_alpha   90.00
_cell.angle_beta   90.00
_cell.angle_gamma   90.00
#
_symmetry.space_group_name_H-M   'P 1'
#
loop_
_entity.id
_entity.type
_entity.pdbx_description
1 polymer ?
#
loop_
_entity_poly.entity_id
_entity_poly.type
_entity_poly.pdbx_seq_one_letter_code
_entity_poly.pdbx_strand_id
1 'polypeptide(L)'
;MKLYIDGLFYKGSGIGRYYESLTKEFAKRGIKIYTCIPKKLRDNFEKDFREVAGDIEPIFVDYERFSLNSIFKQSKILKQLEDKVDLFFYPHINLPLFVPRKTIVTVHDLIPFTQYWDRDEFKRKVFKIFLRRAL
;
A
#
# COMPACT_ATOMS: atom_id res chain seq x y z
N MET A 1 5.87 6.69 -16.97
CA MET A 1 6.06 6.68 -15.49
C MET A 1 5.67 5.31 -14.97
N LYS A 2 6.46 4.77 -14.05
CA LYS A 2 6.22 3.52 -13.33
C LYS A 2 5.94 3.84 -11.87
N LEU A 3 4.73 3.54 -11.42
CA LEU A 3 4.24 3.85 -10.09
C LEU A 3 4.04 2.55 -9.31
N TYR A 4 4.51 2.47 -8.08
CA TYR A 4 4.04 1.45 -7.15
C TYR A 4 2.87 2.01 -6.34
N ILE A 5 1.79 1.24 -6.20
CA ILE A 5 0.69 1.56 -5.28
C ILE A 5 0.51 0.38 -4.33
N ASP A 6 0.55 0.62 -3.01
CA ASP A 6 0.32 -0.45 -2.03
C ASP A 6 -1.15 -0.92 -2.07
N GLY A 7 -1.35 -2.12 -2.64
CA GLY A 7 -2.67 -2.73 -2.83
C GLY A 7 -3.11 -3.67 -1.70
N LEU A 8 -2.40 -3.72 -0.58
CA LEU A 8 -2.75 -4.61 0.55
C LEU A 8 -4.09 -4.28 1.21
N PHE A 9 -4.65 -3.10 0.93
CA PHE A 9 -6.00 -2.69 1.32
C PHE A 9 -7.06 -2.92 0.24
N TYR A 10 -6.76 -3.59 -0.88
CA TYR A 10 -7.75 -3.95 -1.89
C TYR A 10 -8.96 -4.65 -1.25
N LYS A 11 -10.19 -4.23 -1.61
CA LYS A 11 -11.45 -4.61 -0.95
C LYS A 11 -11.53 -4.34 0.56
N GLY A 12 -10.65 -3.50 1.10
CA GLY A 12 -10.61 -3.08 2.49
C GLY A 12 -11.33 -1.75 2.73
N SER A 13 -12.65 -1.78 2.92
CA SER A 13 -13.46 -0.62 3.33
C SER A 13 -13.21 0.65 2.48
N GLY A 14 -13.18 1.84 3.08
CA GLY A 14 -12.96 3.12 2.41
C GLY A 14 -11.60 3.24 1.72
N ILE A 15 -10.52 2.81 2.37
CA ILE A 15 -9.16 2.84 1.81
C ILE A 15 -9.07 1.95 0.56
N GLY A 16 -9.71 0.78 0.58
CA GLY A 16 -9.78 -0.12 -0.57
C GLY A 16 -10.47 0.53 -1.76
N ARG A 17 -11.61 1.20 -1.55
CA ARG A 17 -12.30 1.97 -2.61
C ARG A 17 -11.45 3.11 -3.16
N TYR A 18 -10.73 3.81 -2.29
CA TYR A 18 -9.79 4.86 -2.70
C TYR A 18 -8.66 4.30 -3.56
N TYR A 19 -8.03 3.21 -3.12
CA TYR A 19 -7.03 2.47 -3.90
C TYR A 19 -7.57 2.02 -5.26
N GLU A 20 -8.76 1.41 -5.29
CA GLU A 20 -9.39 0.90 -6.52
C GLU A 20 -9.63 2.02 -7.53
N SER A 21 -10.18 3.14 -7.08
CA SER A 21 -10.48 4.29 -7.93
C SER A 21 -9.22 4.92 -8.51
N LEU A 22 -8.21 5.18 -7.66
CA LEU A 22 -6.94 5.76 -8.11
C LEU A 22 -6.19 4.85 -9.08
N THR A 23 -6.10 3.56 -8.76
CA THR A 23 -5.38 2.59 -9.58
C THR A 23 -6.00 2.50 -10.97
N LYS A 24 -7.34 2.45 -11.07
CA LYS A 24 -8.05 2.44 -12.36
C LYS A 24 -7.81 3.72 -13.15
N GLU A 25 -7.95 4.88 -12.52
CA GLU A 25 -7.80 6.16 -13.22
C GLU A 25 -6.36 6.44 -13.66
N PHE A 26 -5.36 6.03 -12.89
CA PHE A 26 -3.96 6.13 -13.31
C PHE A 26 -3.62 5.16 -14.44
N ALA A 27 -4.09 3.91 -14.35
CA ALA A 27 -3.88 2.93 -15.41
C ALA A 27 -4.52 3.39 -16.74
N LYS A 28 -5.76 3.91 -16.73
CA LYS A 28 -6.41 4.50 -17.92
C LYS A 28 -5.62 5.63 -18.57
N ARG A 29 -4.77 6.32 -17.82
CA ARG A 29 -3.89 7.39 -18.31
C ARG A 29 -2.54 6.86 -18.83
N GLY A 30 -2.37 5.55 -18.94
CA GLY A 30 -1.14 4.91 -19.41
C GLY A 30 0.00 4.92 -18.40
N ILE A 31 -0.29 5.08 -17.10
CA ILE A 31 0.72 4.95 -16.04
C ILE A 31 0.87 3.46 -15.73
N LYS A 32 2.08 2.92 -15.88
CA LYS A 32 2.38 1.53 -15.51
C LYS A 32 2.41 1.41 -13.98
N ILE A 33 1.58 0.53 -13.43
CA ILE A 33 1.41 0.36 -11.99
C ILE A 33 1.98 -1.00 -11.56
N TYR A 34 2.75 -1.01 -10.48
CA TYR A 34 3.12 -2.22 -9.73
C TYR A 34 2.33 -2.23 -8.42
N THR A 35 1.76 -3.37 -8.01
CA THR A 35 0.96 -3.42 -6.79
C THR A 35 1.04 -4.78 -6.10
N CYS A 36 1.15 -4.80 -4.78
CA CYS A 36 1.08 -6.03 -3.98
C CYS A 36 -0.38 -6.33 -3.60
N ILE A 37 -0.87 -7.51 -3.94
CA ILE A 37 -2.26 -7.94 -3.66
C ILE A 37 -2.23 -9.26 -2.89
N PRO A 38 -3.00 -9.41 -1.79
CA PRO A 38 -3.14 -10.69 -1.11
C PRO A 38 -3.62 -11.78 -2.07
N LYS A 39 -2.90 -12.90 -2.15
CA LYS A 39 -3.12 -13.98 -3.13
C LYS A 39 -4.56 -14.51 -3.14
N LYS A 40 -5.24 -14.52 -2.00
CA LYS A 40 -6.65 -14.92 -1.87
C LYS A 40 -7.63 -14.01 -2.64
N LEU A 41 -7.22 -12.80 -2.99
CA LEU A 41 -8.02 -11.82 -3.73
C LEU A 41 -7.67 -11.77 -5.22
N ARG A 42 -6.85 -12.69 -5.71
CA ARG A 42 -6.37 -12.72 -7.10
C ARG A 42 -7.51 -12.66 -8.11
N ASP A 43 -8.46 -13.59 -8.03
CA ASP A 43 -9.53 -13.70 -9.03
C ASP A 43 -10.42 -12.45 -9.04
N ASN A 44 -10.69 -11.89 -7.86
CA ASN A 44 -11.40 -10.62 -7.72
C ASN A 44 -10.61 -9.46 -8.34
N PHE A 45 -9.30 -9.41 -8.13
CA PHE A 45 -8.45 -8.37 -8.67
C PHE A 45 -8.38 -8.42 -10.20
N GLU A 46 -8.11 -9.60 -10.76
CA GLU A 46 -8.04 -9.80 -12.21
C GLU A 46 -9.37 -9.48 -12.90
N LYS A 47 -10.50 -9.78 -12.24
CA LYS A 47 -11.83 -9.39 -12.73
C LYS A 47 -12.04 -7.88 -12.70
N ASP A 48 -11.76 -7.23 -11.58
CA ASP A 48 -12.07 -5.81 -11.36
C ASP A 48 -11.20 -4.85 -12.17
N PHE A 49 -10.01 -5.28 -12.56
CA PHE A 49 -9.03 -4.49 -13.31
C PHE A 49 -8.84 -4.98 -14.76
N ARG A 50 -9.70 -5.88 -15.25
CA ARG A 50 -9.59 -6.50 -16.58
C ARG A 50 -9.41 -5.48 -17.71
N GLU A 51 -10.14 -4.36 -17.67
CA GLU A 51 -10.11 -3.33 -18.71
C GLU A 51 -8.78 -2.57 -18.82
N VAL A 52 -7.98 -2.58 -17.74
CA VAL A 52 -6.72 -1.84 -17.61
C VAL A 52 -5.54 -2.76 -17.29
N ALA A 53 -5.68 -4.07 -17.54
CA ALA A 53 -4.69 -5.07 -17.15
C ALA A 53 -3.32 -4.87 -17.82
N GLY A 54 -3.25 -4.28 -19.02
CA GLY A 54 -1.98 -4.00 -19.70
C GLY A 54 -1.05 -3.07 -18.93
N ASP A 55 -1.65 -2.12 -18.19
CA ASP A 55 -0.93 -1.11 -17.42
C ASP A 55 -0.72 -1.49 -15.96
N ILE A 56 -1.23 -2.64 -15.51
CA ILE A 56 -1.12 -3.08 -14.11
C ILE A 56 -0.31 -4.38 -14.02
N GLU A 57 0.72 -4.35 -13.18
CA GLU A 57 1.57 -5.48 -12.83
C GLU A 57 1.26 -5.92 -11.38
N PRO A 58 0.31 -6.84 -11.17
CA PRO A 58 0.00 -7.33 -9.84
C PRO A 58 1.04 -8.34 -9.36
N ILE A 59 1.50 -8.15 -8.12
CA ILE A 59 2.37 -9.07 -7.39
C ILE A 59 1.52 -9.73 -6.32
N PHE A 60 1.12 -10.98 -6.57
CA PHE A 60 0.30 -11.73 -5.61
C PHE A 60 1.15 -12.27 -4.46
N VAL A 61 0.78 -11.90 -3.24
CA VAL A 61 1.57 -12.17 -2.02
C VAL A 61 0.81 -13.04 -1.02
N ASP A 62 1.54 -13.85 -0.26
CA ASP A 62 1.00 -14.81 0.71
C ASP A 62 0.83 -14.20 2.13
N TYR A 63 0.65 -12.89 2.20
CA TYR A 63 0.49 -12.15 3.45
C TYR A 63 -0.58 -11.07 3.33
N GLU A 64 -1.09 -10.63 4.48
CA GLU A 64 -2.11 -9.60 4.59
C GLU A 64 -1.52 -8.29 5.14
N ARG A 65 -2.29 -7.20 5.02
CA ARG A 65 -1.99 -5.93 5.71
C ARG A 65 -1.73 -6.16 7.20
N PHE A 66 -0.76 -5.42 7.75
CA PHE A 66 -0.35 -5.47 9.16
C PHE A 66 0.17 -6.81 9.71
N SER A 67 0.33 -7.84 8.88
CA SER A 67 0.92 -9.10 9.35
C SER A 67 2.42 -8.94 9.61
N LEU A 68 2.96 -9.62 10.64
CA LEU A 68 4.41 -9.57 10.91
C LEU A 68 5.24 -10.06 9.71
N ASN A 69 4.70 -11.03 8.96
CA ASN A 69 5.31 -11.54 7.74
C ASN A 69 5.35 -10.50 6.61
N SER A 70 4.38 -9.58 6.53
CA SER A 70 4.39 -8.52 5.52
C SER A 70 5.59 -7.60 5.71
N ILE A 71 5.98 -7.31 6.96
CA ILE A 71 7.09 -6.40 7.27
C ILE A 71 8.37 -6.82 6.54
N PHE A 72 8.73 -8.11 6.59
CA PHE A 72 9.95 -8.62 5.94
C PHE A 72 9.76 -8.93 4.47
N LYS A 73 8.68 -9.62 4.10
CA LYS A 73 8.44 -10.04 2.71
C LYS A 73 8.20 -8.86 1.79
N GLN A 74 7.43 -7.86 2.24
CA GLN A 74 7.19 -6.64 1.46
C GLN A 74 8.48 -5.83 1.31
N SER A 75 9.31 -5.74 2.37
CA SER A 75 10.62 -5.08 2.28
C SER A 75 11.50 -5.64 1.16
N LYS A 76 11.54 -6.97 1.02
CA LYS A 76 12.32 -7.63 -0.03
C LYS A 76 11.80 -7.27 -1.43
N ILE A 77 10.48 -7.28 -1.62
CA ILE A 77 9.84 -6.92 -2.90
C ILE A 77 10.15 -5.47 -3.25
N LEU A 78 9.97 -4.55 -2.30
CA LEU A 78 10.20 -3.12 -2.54
C LEU A 78 11.65 -2.81 -2.88
N LYS A 79 12.60 -3.47 -2.22
CA LYS A 79 14.02 -3.32 -2.55
C LYS A 79 14.33 -3.78 -3.97
N GLN A 80 13.66 -4.83 -4.46
CA GLN A 80 13.81 -5.28 -5.86
C GLN A 80 13.12 -4.36 -6.87
N LEU A 81 12.14 -3.57 -6.44
CA LEU A 81 11.42 -2.62 -7.27
C LEU A 81 12.02 -1.22 -7.25
N GLU A 82 12.89 -0.87 -6.29
CA GLU A 82 13.40 0.50 -6.10
C GLU A 82 14.05 1.06 -7.37
N ASP A 83 14.84 0.26 -8.09
CA ASP A 83 15.49 0.68 -9.35
C ASP A 83 14.56 0.61 -10.58
N LYS A 84 13.36 0.03 -10.43
CA LYS A 84 12.39 -0.17 -11.52
C LYS A 84 11.23 0.81 -11.48
N VAL A 85 10.92 1.36 -10.32
CA VAL A 85 9.74 2.17 -10.04
C VAL A 85 10.17 3.61 -9.77
N ASP A 86 9.50 4.56 -10.41
CA ASP A 86 9.81 5.99 -10.30
C ASP A 86 9.32 6.59 -8.98
N LEU A 87 8.19 6.08 -8.46
CA LEU A 87 7.51 6.59 -7.26
C LEU A 87 6.77 5.46 -6.54
N PHE A 88 6.85 5.44 -5.22
CA PHE A 88 6.12 4.53 -4.35
C PHE A 88 5.01 5.28 -3.63
N PHE A 89 3.78 4.87 -3.81
CA PHE A 89 2.61 5.49 -3.21
C PHE A 89 1.89 4.52 -2.28
N TYR A 90 1.67 4.95 -1.04
CA TYR A 90 0.96 4.21 -0.02
C TYR A 90 -0.37 4.93 0.27
N PRO A 91 -1.51 4.35 -0.14
CA PRO A 91 -2.83 4.90 0.18
C PRO A 91 -3.14 4.88 1.68
N HIS A 92 -2.39 4.14 2.49
CA HIS A 92 -2.52 4.11 3.94
C HIS A 92 -1.17 3.82 4.59
N ILE A 93 -1.01 4.18 5.86
CA ILE A 93 0.17 3.80 6.65
C ILE A 93 0.21 2.27 6.78
N ASN A 94 1.15 1.67 6.06
CA ASN A 94 1.49 0.24 6.11
C ASN A 94 2.96 0.08 5.71
N LEU A 95 3.83 0.79 6.41
CA LEU A 95 5.24 0.91 6.04
C LEU A 95 6.03 -0.33 6.45
N PRO A 96 6.59 -1.09 5.49
CA PRO A 96 7.46 -2.22 5.78
C PRO A 96 8.84 -1.74 6.22
N LEU A 97 9.66 -2.64 6.77
CA LEU A 97 10.97 -2.31 7.36
C LEU A 97 11.87 -1.49 6.43
N PHE A 98 11.95 -1.89 5.16
CA PHE A 98 12.62 -1.15 4.11
C PHE A 98 11.62 -0.24 3.39
N VAL A 99 11.91 1.06 3.35
CA VAL A 99 11.09 2.07 2.66
C VAL A 99 11.92 2.65 1.51
N PRO A 100 11.47 2.53 0.24
CA PRO A 100 12.16 3.13 -0.90
C PRO A 100 12.27 4.65 -0.79
N ARG A 101 13.31 5.25 -1.39
CA ARG A 101 13.57 6.70 -1.24
C ARG A 101 12.42 7.60 -1.71
N LYS A 102 11.84 7.31 -2.87
CA LYS A 102 10.76 8.13 -3.47
C LYS A 102 9.39 7.62 -3.01
N THR A 103 9.12 7.72 -1.72
CA THR A 103 7.86 7.24 -1.11
C THR A 103 6.94 8.40 -0.72
N ILE A 104 5.67 8.30 -1.08
CA ILE A 104 4.58 9.15 -0.62
C ILE A 104 3.58 8.30 0.15
N VAL A 105 3.15 8.76 1.31
CA VAL A 105 2.16 8.08 2.15
C VAL A 105 0.99 9.03 2.40
N THR A 106 -0.23 8.55 2.21
CA THR A 106 -1.44 9.24 2.66
C THR A 106 -1.86 8.73 4.04
N VAL A 107 -2.17 9.67 4.94
CA VAL A 107 -2.72 9.38 6.26
C VAL A 107 -4.19 9.81 6.27
N HIS A 108 -5.10 8.84 6.19
CA HIS A 108 -6.54 9.11 6.17
C HIS A 108 -7.14 9.34 7.56
N ASP A 109 -6.47 8.85 8.60
CA ASP A 109 -6.98 8.90 9.96
C ASP A 109 -5.88 9.28 10.95
N LEU A 110 -6.15 10.31 11.76
CA LEU A 110 -5.29 10.80 12.82
C LEU A 110 -5.87 10.50 14.21
N ILE A 111 -6.98 9.76 14.30
CA ILE A 111 -7.60 9.30 15.55
C ILE A 111 -6.57 8.74 16.54
N PRO A 112 -5.57 7.91 16.14
CA PRO A 112 -4.55 7.40 17.07
C PRO A 112 -3.71 8.48 17.80
N PHE A 113 -3.74 9.72 17.34
CA PHE A 113 -3.07 10.84 18.00
C PHE A 113 -3.99 11.69 18.87
N THR A 114 -5.30 11.48 18.78
CA THR A 114 -6.30 12.25 19.51
C THR A 114 -6.46 11.72 20.94
N GLN A 115 -6.75 12.62 21.88
CA GLN A 115 -6.97 12.26 23.29
C GLN A 115 -8.36 11.65 23.55
N TYR A 116 -9.27 11.73 22.58
CA TYR A 116 -10.70 11.49 22.78
C TYR A 116 -11.13 10.06 22.46
N TRP A 117 -10.46 9.38 21.53
CA TRP A 117 -11.00 8.16 20.91
C TRP A 117 -10.19 6.88 21.17
N ASP A 118 -8.87 6.97 21.37
CA ASP A 118 -8.03 5.81 21.69
C ASP A 118 -7.02 6.21 22.78
N ARG A 119 -7.32 5.87 24.05
CA ARG A 119 -6.50 6.21 25.23
C ARG A 119 -5.31 5.27 25.43
N ASP A 120 -5.08 4.36 24.50
CA ASP A 120 -4.00 3.38 24.58
C ASP A 120 -2.65 4.04 24.26
N GLU A 121 -1.88 4.34 25.31
CA GLU A 121 -0.54 4.91 25.18
C GLU A 121 0.42 4.02 24.38
N PHE A 122 0.24 2.71 24.41
CA PHE A 122 1.09 1.78 23.68
C PHE A 122 0.86 1.91 22.17
N LYS A 123 -0.41 1.88 21.72
CA LYS A 123 -0.73 2.12 20.30
C LYS A 123 -0.19 3.47 19.83
N ARG A 124 -0.35 4.52 20.65
CA ARG A 124 0.17 5.86 20.34
C ARG A 124 1.69 5.87 20.20
N LYS A 125 2.42 5.14 21.06
CA LYS A 125 3.89 4.98 20.96
C LYS A 125 4.28 4.24 19.67
N VAL A 126 3.61 3.12 19.36
CA VAL A 126 3.85 2.35 18.13
C VAL A 126 3.64 3.23 16.89
N PHE A 127 2.54 3.96 16.83
CA PHE A 127 2.24 4.85 15.71
C PHE A 127 3.27 5.98 15.58
N LYS A 128 3.71 6.58 16.70
CA LYS A 128 4.80 7.58 16.69
C LYS A 128 6.12 7.02 16.14
N ILE A 129 6.44 5.75 16.42
CA ILE A 129 7.64 5.09 15.87
C ILE A 129 7.51 4.98 14.35
N PHE A 130 6.36 4.54 13.83
CA PHE A 130 6.12 4.47 12.39
C PHE A 130 6.22 5.83 11.71
N LEU A 131 5.65 6.89 12.31
CA LEU A 131 5.71 8.24 11.77
C LEU A 131 7.14 8.78 11.73
N ARG A 132 7.91 8.60 12.80
CA ARG A 132 9.33 9.01 12.86
C ARG A 132 10.20 8.31 11.83
N ARG A 133 9.83 7.11 11.40
CA ARG A 133 10.55 6.36 10.36
C ARG A 133 10.17 6.81 8.94
N ALA A 134 9.12 7.62 8.81
CA ALA A 134 8.63 8.16 7.54
C ALA A 134 9.09 9.60 7.27
N LEU A 135 9.63 10.29 8.29
CA LEU A 135 10.23 11.63 8.23
C LEU A 135 11.76 11.52 8.15
#